data_AF-A0A6C0CB36-F1
#
_entry.id   AF-A0A6C0CB36-F1
#
_cell.length_a   1.000
_cell.length_b   1.000
_cell.length_c   1.000
_cell.angle_alpha   90.00
_cell.angle_beta   90.00
_cell.angle_gamma   90.00
#
_symmetry.space_group_name_H-M   'P 1'
#
loop_
_entity.id
_entity.type
_entity.pdbx_description
1 polymer ?
#
loop_
_entity_poly.entity_id
_entity_poly.type
_entity_poly.pdbx_seq_one_letter_code
_entity_poly.pdbx_strand_id
1 'polypeptide(L)'
;MQRCFAPKKRVFSISRKKLITRIPKFDLEILLFVAQLVTPGAPKKIRPTSCKRKDIKTVPRFNLDEFENTLITIHKKYSGKAAASGKAYERDTLDVCHKIKFKGSSSPLTTKKNTAGSSAGVDVIIKHGVNEIGIECKKKFVEGMQMTLQFDRTSGSWKSGGKNKIPEDAKILFEKNIGDMKIFNGKIPKFMNEKITHDEWLRIKKSSPDFSDVRFPCSNNLISKMYHAKGCQYIQVGSHGLYHTYQDVCGFGVPYFECESFIRIRTKIHARNKQGYMAASVTSSVMPCMLKIQKSPFSLDSFDQLPKNVQLL
;
A
#
# COMPACT_ATOMS: atom_id res chain seq x y z
N MET A 1 41.61 -51.32 -24.06
CA MET A 1 40.17 -51.58 -23.85
C MET A 1 39.55 -50.41 -23.08
N GLN A 2 38.99 -49.42 -23.79
CA GLN A 2 38.27 -48.28 -23.20
C GLN A 2 36.83 -48.69 -22.90
N ARG A 3 36.37 -48.52 -21.65
CA ARG A 3 34.96 -48.70 -21.27
C ARG A 3 34.27 -47.34 -21.18
N CYS A 4 33.33 -47.09 -22.09
CA CYS A 4 32.41 -45.96 -22.04
C CYS A 4 31.32 -46.25 -20.99
N PHE A 5 31.12 -45.35 -20.03
CA PHE A 5 29.97 -45.36 -19.11
C PHE A 5 28.93 -44.35 -19.60
N ALA A 6 27.73 -44.83 -19.93
CA ALA A 6 26.56 -44.00 -20.19
C ALA A 6 25.79 -43.72 -18.87
N PRO A 7 25.21 -42.52 -18.68
CA PRO A 7 24.45 -42.22 -17.47
C PRO A 7 23.01 -42.77 -17.55
N LYS A 8 22.62 -43.57 -16.55
CA LYS A 8 21.24 -44.01 -16.33
C LYS A 8 20.38 -42.84 -15.84
N LYS A 9 19.37 -42.44 -16.63
CA LYS A 9 18.30 -41.52 -16.18
C LYS A 9 17.39 -42.23 -15.18
N ARG A 10 17.31 -41.73 -13.94
CA ARG A 10 16.26 -42.10 -12.97
C ARG A 10 15.00 -41.29 -13.27
N VAL A 11 13.90 -41.97 -13.54
CA VAL A 11 12.55 -41.39 -13.62
C VAL A 11 11.93 -41.47 -12.23
N PHE A 12 11.65 -40.33 -11.60
CA PHE A 12 10.83 -40.26 -10.40
C PHE A 12 9.37 -40.05 -10.80
N SER A 13 8.52 -41.05 -10.55
CA SER A 13 7.06 -40.89 -10.61
C SER A 13 6.56 -40.32 -9.29
N ILE A 14 6.09 -39.07 -9.28
CA ILE A 14 5.37 -38.51 -8.13
C ILE A 14 3.88 -38.75 -8.35
N SER A 15 3.27 -39.56 -7.48
CA SER A 15 1.83 -39.74 -7.45
C SER A 15 1.15 -38.45 -6.94
N ARG A 16 0.31 -37.83 -7.77
CA ARG A 16 -0.54 -36.71 -7.35
C ARG A 16 -1.71 -37.24 -6.51
N LYS A 17 -1.59 -37.21 -5.18
CA LYS A 17 -2.76 -37.28 -4.29
C LYS A 17 -3.20 -35.87 -3.88
N LYS A 18 -4.47 -35.63 -4.21
CA LYS A 18 -5.36 -34.48 -3.97
C LYS A 18 -5.06 -33.66 -2.71
N LEU A 19 -4.83 -32.35 -2.91
CA LEU A 19 -5.32 -31.30 -2.03
C LEU A 19 -5.93 -30.20 -2.91
N ILE A 20 -7.20 -30.36 -3.27
CA ILE A 20 -7.99 -29.34 -3.96
C ILE A 20 -8.94 -28.78 -2.90
N THR A 21 -8.57 -27.64 -2.31
CA THR A 21 -9.55 -26.72 -1.76
C THR A 21 -10.26 -26.05 -2.92
N ARG A 22 -11.61 -26.09 -2.89
CA ARG A 22 -12.49 -25.69 -3.98
C ARG A 22 -12.31 -24.20 -4.32
N ILE A 23 -11.65 -23.92 -5.43
CA ILE A 23 -11.86 -22.69 -6.21
C ILE A 23 -12.88 -23.07 -7.31
N PRO A 24 -13.98 -22.33 -7.51
CA PRO A 24 -14.90 -22.58 -8.61
C PRO A 24 -14.13 -22.58 -9.93
N LYS A 25 -14.29 -23.63 -10.76
CA LYS A 25 -13.61 -23.78 -12.07
C LYS A 25 -13.71 -22.53 -12.95
N PHE A 26 -14.77 -21.74 -12.77
CA PHE A 26 -15.05 -20.52 -13.52
C PHE A 26 -14.03 -19.39 -13.25
N ASP A 27 -13.52 -19.27 -12.01
CA ASP A 27 -12.61 -18.20 -11.63
C ASP A 27 -11.18 -18.42 -12.14
N LEU A 28 -10.79 -19.69 -12.33
CA LEU A 28 -9.45 -20.02 -12.83
C LEU A 28 -9.31 -19.72 -14.33
N GLU A 29 -10.35 -19.96 -15.12
CA GLU A 29 -10.36 -19.69 -16.56
C GLU A 29 -10.37 -18.18 -16.85
N ILE A 30 -11.07 -17.39 -16.03
CA ILE A 30 -11.04 -15.92 -16.12
C ILE A 30 -9.65 -15.38 -15.76
N LEU A 31 -9.00 -15.90 -14.71
CA LEU A 31 -7.64 -15.49 -14.35
C LEU A 31 -6.61 -15.82 -15.44
N LEU A 32 -6.74 -16.99 -16.07
CA LEU A 32 -5.89 -17.41 -17.20
C LEU A 32 -6.11 -16.56 -18.45
N PHE A 33 -7.36 -16.20 -18.73
CA PHE A 33 -7.71 -15.32 -19.85
C PHE A 33 -7.21 -13.88 -19.65
N VAL A 34 -7.36 -13.35 -18.44
CA VAL A 34 -6.82 -12.02 -18.07
C VAL A 34 -5.30 -12.03 -18.16
N ALA A 35 -4.60 -13.04 -17.63
CA ALA A 35 -3.15 -13.14 -17.69
C ALA A 35 -2.60 -13.12 -19.14
N GLN A 36 -3.34 -13.67 -20.11
CA GLN A 36 -2.95 -13.67 -21.53
C GLN A 36 -3.15 -12.30 -22.22
N LEU A 37 -4.10 -11.49 -21.75
CA LEU A 37 -4.39 -10.17 -22.33
C LEU A 37 -3.43 -9.07 -21.85
N VAL A 38 -2.83 -9.22 -20.66
CA VAL A 38 -1.93 -8.21 -20.07
C VAL A 38 -0.44 -8.50 -20.28
N THR A 39 -0.05 -9.62 -20.89
CA THR A 39 1.35 -9.90 -21.23
C THR A 39 1.77 -9.22 -22.55
N PRO A 40 2.72 -8.25 -22.53
CA PRO A 40 3.28 -7.69 -23.75
C PRO A 40 4.09 -8.78 -24.48
N GLY A 41 3.73 -9.09 -25.72
CA GLY A 41 4.43 -10.07 -26.56
C GLY A 41 3.74 -11.42 -26.79
N ALA A 42 2.47 -11.58 -26.38
CA ALA A 42 1.70 -12.76 -26.75
C ALA A 42 1.60 -12.91 -28.29
N PRO A 43 1.83 -14.11 -28.86
CA PRO A 43 1.90 -14.28 -30.31
C PRO A 43 0.57 -13.93 -30.99
N LYS A 44 0.61 -12.96 -31.92
CA LYS A 44 -0.55 -12.43 -32.66
C LYS A 44 -1.22 -13.42 -33.63
N LYS A 45 -0.71 -14.65 -33.77
CA LYS A 45 -1.29 -15.66 -34.67
C LYS A 45 -1.51 -16.97 -33.93
N ILE A 46 -2.76 -17.20 -33.55
CA ILE A 46 -3.26 -18.52 -33.21
C ILE A 46 -3.26 -19.32 -34.52
N ARG A 47 -2.44 -20.38 -34.63
CA ARG A 47 -2.58 -21.33 -35.73
C ARG A 47 -3.97 -21.98 -35.62
N PRO A 48 -4.80 -21.96 -36.67
CA PRO A 48 -6.10 -22.60 -36.62
C PRO A 48 -5.89 -24.10 -36.40
N THR A 49 -6.25 -24.59 -35.22
CA THR A 49 -6.46 -26.02 -35.03
C THR A 49 -7.77 -26.37 -35.72
N SER A 50 -7.76 -27.44 -36.51
CA SER A 50 -8.84 -27.91 -37.38
C SER A 50 -10.05 -28.49 -36.62
N CYS A 51 -10.41 -27.90 -35.49
CA CYS A 51 -11.61 -28.28 -34.77
C CYS A 51 -12.80 -27.52 -35.38
N LYS A 52 -13.62 -28.20 -36.18
CA LYS A 52 -14.88 -27.70 -36.71
C LYS A 52 -15.84 -27.39 -35.55
N ARG A 53 -15.82 -26.16 -35.04
CA ARG A 53 -16.86 -25.66 -34.12
C ARG A 53 -17.95 -24.97 -34.92
N LYS A 54 -19.02 -25.73 -35.20
CA LYS A 54 -20.36 -25.15 -35.19
C LYS A 54 -20.66 -24.85 -33.71
N ASP A 55 -21.28 -23.70 -33.45
CA ASP A 55 -21.64 -23.20 -32.11
C ASP A 55 -20.58 -22.35 -31.39
N ILE A 56 -20.29 -21.16 -31.94
CA ILE A 56 -19.95 -19.99 -31.12
C ILE A 56 -21.03 -18.94 -31.40
N LYS A 57 -22.20 -19.13 -30.76
CA LYS A 57 -23.19 -18.06 -30.62
C LYS A 57 -22.91 -17.40 -29.27
N THR A 58 -22.60 -16.11 -29.31
CA THR A 58 -22.35 -15.19 -28.19
C THR A 58 -21.03 -15.39 -27.43
N VAL A 59 -20.03 -14.59 -27.80
CA VAL A 59 -18.96 -14.20 -26.88
C VAL A 59 -19.60 -13.22 -25.88
N PRO A 60 -19.56 -13.46 -24.56
CA PRO A 60 -20.08 -12.52 -23.59
C PRO A 60 -19.37 -11.17 -23.77
N ARG A 61 -20.13 -10.09 -23.98
CA ARG A 61 -19.57 -8.74 -23.97
C ARG A 61 -19.01 -8.48 -22.58
N PHE A 62 -17.70 -8.35 -22.48
CA PHE A 62 -17.03 -7.97 -21.25
C PHE A 62 -17.44 -6.54 -20.89
N ASN A 63 -18.21 -6.37 -19.83
CA ASN A 63 -18.68 -5.07 -19.37
C ASN A 63 -17.63 -4.45 -18.44
N LEU A 64 -16.87 -3.48 -18.96
CA LEU A 64 -15.86 -2.74 -18.20
C LEU A 64 -16.44 -2.07 -16.96
N ASP A 65 -17.67 -1.55 -17.05
CA ASP A 65 -18.34 -0.89 -15.92
C ASP A 65 -18.66 -1.88 -14.80
N GLU A 66 -19.00 -3.13 -15.14
CA GLU A 66 -19.28 -4.18 -14.16
C GLU A 66 -17.99 -4.64 -13.45
N PHE A 67 -16.88 -4.68 -14.18
CA PHE A 67 -15.55 -4.96 -13.61
C PHE A 67 -15.07 -3.84 -12.67
N GLU A 68 -15.18 -2.57 -13.08
CA GLU A 68 -14.84 -1.43 -12.22
C GLU A 68 -15.72 -1.38 -10.97
N ASN A 69 -17.03 -1.62 -11.10
CA ASN A 69 -17.95 -1.70 -9.96
C ASN A 69 -17.61 -2.87 -9.01
N THR A 70 -17.13 -4.00 -9.55
CA THR A 70 -16.66 -5.14 -8.75
C THR A 70 -15.39 -4.77 -7.97
N LEU A 71 -14.42 -4.09 -8.60
CA LEU A 71 -13.22 -3.59 -7.93
C LEU A 71 -13.55 -2.56 -6.83
N ILE A 72 -14.47 -1.64 -7.09
CA ILE A 72 -14.97 -0.66 -6.11
C ILE A 72 -15.66 -1.38 -4.94
N THR A 73 -16.45 -2.42 -5.21
CA THR A 73 -17.17 -3.21 -4.20
C THR A 73 -16.21 -4.01 -3.33
N ILE A 74 -15.22 -4.65 -3.94
CA ILE A 74 -14.11 -5.31 -3.25
C ILE A 74 -13.38 -4.30 -2.35
N HIS A 75 -13.03 -3.12 -2.89
CA HIS A 75 -12.36 -2.09 -2.12
C HIS A 75 -13.21 -1.59 -0.93
N LYS A 76 -14.52 -1.37 -1.11
CA LYS A 76 -15.44 -0.98 -0.03
C LYS A 76 -15.52 -2.06 1.05
N LYS A 77 -15.65 -3.34 0.65
CA LYS A 77 -15.71 -4.50 1.56
C LYS A 77 -14.46 -4.65 2.42
N TYR A 78 -13.29 -4.28 1.90
CA TYR A 78 -12.01 -4.36 2.62
C TYR A 78 -11.57 -3.05 3.31
N SER A 79 -12.31 -1.95 3.14
CA SER A 79 -12.00 -0.65 3.76
C SER A 79 -12.58 -0.44 5.16
N GLY A 80 -13.43 -1.35 5.66
CA GLY A 80 -13.98 -1.29 7.02
C GLY A 80 -13.21 -2.21 7.98
N LYS A 81 -12.77 -1.67 9.13
CA LYS A 81 -12.00 -2.32 10.24
C LYS A 81 -10.47 -2.18 10.21
N ALA A 82 -9.91 -1.12 9.63
CA ALA A 82 -8.46 -0.90 9.64
C ALA A 82 -7.85 -0.67 11.05
N ALA A 83 -8.56 -0.01 11.98
CA ALA A 83 -7.98 0.48 13.24
C ALA A 83 -7.60 -0.63 14.25
N ALA A 84 -8.45 -1.64 14.46
CA ALA A 84 -8.14 -2.76 15.37
C ALA A 84 -7.01 -3.65 14.81
N SER A 85 -6.89 -3.74 13.48
CA SER A 85 -5.89 -4.57 12.80
C SER A 85 -4.51 -3.93 12.71
N GLY A 86 -4.43 -2.59 12.66
CA GLY A 86 -3.15 -1.85 12.57
C GLY A 86 -2.37 -1.90 13.88
N LYS A 87 -3.00 -1.49 14.99
CA LYS A 87 -2.37 -1.51 16.32
C LYS A 87 -2.00 -2.92 16.77
N ALA A 88 -2.82 -3.93 16.44
CA ALA A 88 -2.46 -5.32 16.69
C ALA A 88 -1.18 -5.70 15.93
N TYR A 89 -1.10 -5.36 14.64
CA TYR A 89 0.05 -5.65 13.80
C TYR A 89 1.34 -4.94 14.24
N GLU A 90 1.24 -3.69 14.69
CA GLU A 90 2.38 -2.97 15.29
C GLU A 90 2.89 -3.71 16.54
N ARG A 91 1.99 -4.21 17.40
CA ARG A 91 2.36 -4.99 18.58
C ARG A 91 2.97 -6.34 18.21
N ASP A 92 2.39 -7.05 17.24
CA ASP A 92 2.91 -8.33 16.78
C ASP A 92 4.35 -8.16 16.24
N THR A 93 4.59 -7.10 15.46
CA THR A 93 5.94 -6.74 14.99
C THR A 93 6.89 -6.41 16.14
N LEU A 94 6.41 -5.63 17.13
CA LEU A 94 7.20 -5.29 18.32
C LEU A 94 7.58 -6.55 19.13
N ASP A 95 6.64 -7.49 19.30
CA ASP A 95 6.86 -8.74 20.01
C ASP A 95 7.88 -9.64 19.31
N VAL A 96 7.91 -9.63 17.97
CA VAL A 96 8.98 -10.28 17.21
C VAL A 96 10.32 -9.61 17.50
N CYS A 97 10.39 -8.27 17.46
CA CYS A 97 11.60 -7.50 17.78
C CYS A 97 12.12 -7.73 19.22
N HIS A 98 11.23 -8.08 20.16
CA HIS A 98 11.62 -8.47 21.52
C HIS A 98 12.22 -9.88 21.63
N LYS A 99 11.99 -10.74 20.64
CA LYS A 99 12.43 -12.15 20.63
C LYS A 99 13.63 -12.41 19.72
N ILE A 100 14.11 -11.38 19.03
CA ILE A 100 15.25 -11.46 18.11
C ILE A 100 16.35 -10.49 18.51
N LYS A 101 17.57 -10.78 18.08
CA LYS A 101 18.78 -9.96 18.30
C LYS A 101 19.66 -9.97 17.07
N PHE A 102 20.53 -8.97 16.95
CA PHE A 102 21.64 -9.03 16.01
C PHE A 102 22.59 -10.19 16.35
N LYS A 103 23.11 -10.88 15.34
CA LYS A 103 24.13 -11.94 15.53
C LYS A 103 25.34 -11.35 16.26
N GLY A 104 25.78 -12.02 17.32
CA GLY A 104 26.86 -11.54 18.19
C GLY A 104 26.43 -10.53 19.28
N SER A 105 25.19 -10.05 19.26
CA SER A 105 24.61 -9.29 20.39
C SER A 105 24.02 -10.24 21.43
N SER A 106 24.05 -9.84 22.69
CA SER A 106 23.32 -10.49 23.79
C SER A 106 21.93 -9.87 24.03
N SER A 107 21.69 -8.66 23.52
CA SER A 107 20.48 -7.89 23.80
C SER A 107 19.45 -8.00 22.66
N PRO A 108 18.13 -7.97 22.97
CA PRO A 108 17.07 -7.91 21.97
C PRO A 108 17.23 -6.70 21.05
N LEU A 109 16.63 -6.76 19.86
CA LEU A 109 16.55 -5.60 18.96
C LEU A 109 15.84 -4.42 19.61
N THR A 110 14.88 -4.64 20.51
CA THR A 110 14.24 -3.54 21.23
C THR A 110 14.00 -3.85 22.69
N THR A 111 14.08 -2.81 23.51
CA THR A 111 13.67 -2.82 24.92
C THR A 111 12.42 -1.97 25.18
N LYS A 112 11.88 -1.29 24.14
CA LYS A 112 10.66 -0.48 24.29
C LYS A 112 9.45 -1.39 24.35
N LYS A 113 8.59 -1.18 25.35
CA LYS A 113 7.41 -2.03 25.61
C LYS A 113 6.15 -1.62 24.83
N ASN A 114 6.14 -0.44 24.22
CA ASN A 114 4.95 0.14 23.60
C ASN A 114 5.25 0.73 22.22
N THR A 115 4.25 0.68 21.34
CA THR A 115 4.27 1.31 20.00
C THR A 115 3.78 2.77 20.08
N ALA A 116 4.06 3.58 19.06
CA ALA A 116 3.59 4.97 18.99
C ALA A 116 2.06 5.11 18.84
N GLY A 117 1.37 4.06 18.36
CA GLY A 117 -0.07 4.08 18.11
C GLY A 117 -0.49 5.20 17.16
N SER A 118 -1.56 5.94 17.48
CA SER A 118 -2.09 7.02 16.61
C SER A 118 -1.38 8.38 16.77
N SER A 119 -0.19 8.41 17.38
CA SER A 119 0.62 9.62 17.51
C SER A 119 1.46 9.87 16.26
N ALA A 120 2.20 10.98 16.23
CA ALA A 120 3.15 11.28 15.15
C ALA A 120 4.43 10.42 15.19
N GLY A 121 4.60 9.61 16.24
CA GLY A 121 5.80 8.82 16.47
C GLY A 121 5.97 7.66 15.50
N VAL A 122 7.16 7.05 15.57
CA VAL A 122 7.52 5.84 14.84
C VAL A 122 6.91 4.61 15.53
N ASP A 123 6.35 3.69 14.74
CA ASP A 123 5.60 2.54 15.27
C ASP A 123 6.47 1.62 16.13
N VAL A 124 7.64 1.22 15.64
CA VAL A 124 8.62 0.37 16.34
C VAL A 124 10.00 1.02 16.28
N ILE A 125 10.73 1.02 17.40
CA ILE A 125 12.11 1.49 17.47
C ILE A 125 12.99 0.35 17.96
N ILE A 126 14.04 0.03 17.19
CA ILE A 126 15.07 -0.95 17.54
C ILE A 126 16.40 -0.25 17.83
N LYS A 127 17.35 -0.96 18.45
CA LYS A 127 18.70 -0.50 18.74
C LYS A 127 19.71 -1.23 17.87
N HIS A 128 20.53 -0.49 17.14
CA HIS A 128 21.69 -1.02 16.41
C HIS A 128 22.95 -0.29 16.89
N GLY A 129 23.70 -0.93 17.79
CA GLY A 129 24.74 -0.26 18.55
C GLY A 129 24.16 0.84 19.45
N VAL A 130 24.67 2.06 19.32
CA VAL A 130 24.17 3.25 20.05
C VAL A 130 22.99 3.94 19.37
N ASN A 131 22.64 3.54 18.15
CA ASN A 131 21.63 4.22 17.34
C ASN A 131 20.22 3.67 17.58
N GLU A 132 19.23 4.55 17.68
CA GLU A 132 17.82 4.19 17.59
C GLU A 132 17.38 4.20 16.12
N ILE A 133 16.77 3.09 15.69
CA ILE A 133 16.35 2.87 14.32
C ILE A 133 14.84 2.68 14.30
N GLY A 134 14.16 3.52 13.53
CA GLY A 134 12.73 3.52 13.37
C GLY A 134 12.20 2.60 12.27
N ILE A 135 11.11 1.90 12.56
CA ILE A 135 10.38 1.02 11.66
C ILE A 135 8.91 1.43 11.66
N GLU A 136 8.38 1.82 10.50
CA GLU A 136 6.94 1.98 10.29
C GLU A 136 6.30 0.63 9.98
N CYS A 137 5.13 0.33 10.53
CA CYS A 137 4.40 -0.93 10.33
C CYS A 137 3.09 -0.70 9.57
N LYS A 138 2.89 -1.44 8.47
CA LYS A 138 1.65 -1.41 7.66
C LYS A 138 1.16 -2.81 7.31
N LYS A 139 0.14 -3.31 8.03
CA LYS A 139 -0.50 -4.61 7.71
C LYS A 139 -1.03 -4.65 6.28
N LYS A 140 -1.73 -3.58 5.90
CA LYS A 140 -2.17 -3.28 4.54
C LYS A 140 -1.80 -1.84 4.26
N PHE A 141 -1.00 -1.59 3.24
CA PHE A 141 -0.59 -0.24 2.94
C PHE A 141 -1.52 0.38 1.89
N VAL A 142 -2.53 1.10 2.37
CA VAL A 142 -3.55 1.75 1.52
C VAL A 142 -3.31 3.26 1.42
N GLU A 143 -3.10 3.91 2.56
CA GLU A 143 -2.79 5.33 2.64
C GLU A 143 -1.78 5.58 3.77
N GLY A 144 -0.93 6.58 3.60
CA GLY A 144 0.07 7.00 4.58
C GLY A 144 0.19 8.53 4.63
N MET A 145 0.80 9.02 5.71
CA MET A 145 1.17 10.44 5.89
C MET A 145 0.06 11.43 5.55
N GLN A 146 -1.13 11.27 6.14
CA GLN A 146 -2.24 12.18 5.83
C GLN A 146 -1.99 13.58 6.42
N MET A 147 -2.28 14.62 5.63
CA MET A 147 -2.31 16.00 6.09
C MET A 147 -3.62 16.69 5.71
N THR A 148 -4.00 17.73 6.44
CA THR A 148 -5.04 18.68 6.07
C THR A 148 -4.45 19.77 5.18
N LEU A 149 -5.17 20.14 4.12
CA LEU A 149 -4.83 21.24 3.23
C LEU A 149 -5.68 22.47 3.54
N GLN A 150 -5.10 23.64 3.33
CA GLN A 150 -5.78 24.93 3.29
C GLN A 150 -5.54 25.58 1.94
N PHE A 151 -6.54 26.30 1.43
CA PHE A 151 -6.39 27.08 0.22
C PHE A 151 -5.88 28.47 0.58
N ASP A 152 -4.68 28.79 0.14
CA ASP A 152 -4.10 30.12 0.26
C ASP A 152 -4.63 31.00 -0.87
N ARG A 153 -5.50 31.95 -0.52
CA ARG A 153 -6.14 32.86 -1.46
C ARG A 153 -5.17 33.87 -2.08
N THR A 154 -4.07 34.19 -1.39
CA THR A 154 -3.08 35.15 -1.88
C THR A 154 -2.26 34.54 -3.01
N SER A 155 -1.83 33.28 -2.85
CA SER A 155 -1.08 32.57 -3.88
C SER A 155 -1.96 31.76 -4.85
N GLY A 156 -3.25 31.59 -4.56
CA GLY A 156 -4.15 30.74 -5.33
C GLY A 156 -3.81 29.25 -5.27
N SER A 157 -3.12 28.80 -4.21
CA SER A 157 -2.55 27.45 -4.11
C SER A 157 -3.01 26.69 -2.87
N TRP A 158 -2.88 25.36 -2.90
CA TRP A 158 -3.16 24.50 -1.74
C TRP A 158 -1.88 24.25 -0.93
N LYS A 159 -1.93 24.53 0.37
CA LYS A 159 -0.81 24.38 1.30
C LYS A 159 -1.18 23.51 2.50
N SER A 160 -0.18 23.05 3.24
CA SER A 160 -0.37 22.37 4.52
C SER A 160 -1.09 23.29 5.51
N GLY A 161 -2.16 22.79 6.14
CA GLY A 161 -2.79 23.47 7.27
C GLY A 161 -1.92 23.49 8.53
N GLY A 162 -2.14 24.46 9.42
CA GLY A 162 -1.27 24.69 10.58
C GLY A 162 -1.24 23.61 11.68
N LYS A 163 -2.14 22.61 11.65
CA LYS A 163 -2.24 21.55 12.71
C LYS A 163 -1.99 20.14 12.18
N ASN A 164 -0.98 19.98 11.34
CA ASN A 164 -0.62 18.66 10.78
C ASN A 164 0.38 17.92 11.68
N LYS A 165 0.15 16.61 11.87
CA LYS A 165 1.00 15.72 12.69
C LYS A 165 2.22 15.16 11.94
N ILE A 166 2.31 15.39 10.63
CA ILE A 166 3.45 14.94 9.84
C ILE A 166 4.64 15.90 10.06
N PRO A 167 5.89 15.41 9.99
CA PRO A 167 7.10 16.24 10.08
C PRO A 167 7.15 17.32 9.01
N GLU A 168 7.87 18.42 9.27
CA GLU A 168 7.96 19.56 8.37
C GLU A 168 8.55 19.19 7.00
N ASP A 169 9.65 18.45 6.98
CA ASP A 169 10.29 17.97 5.74
C ASP A 169 9.33 17.13 4.89
N ALA A 170 8.46 16.33 5.52
CA ALA A 170 7.44 15.56 4.83
C ALA A 170 6.32 16.46 4.26
N LYS A 171 6.00 17.59 4.91
CA LYS A 171 5.05 18.58 4.36
C LYS A 171 5.63 19.26 3.13
N ILE A 172 6.89 19.71 3.20
CA ILE A 172 7.59 20.35 2.08
C ILE A 172 7.58 19.45 0.84
N LEU A 173 7.86 18.14 1.03
CA LEU A 173 7.78 17.16 -0.05
C LEU A 173 6.39 17.10 -0.70
N PHE A 174 5.33 17.11 0.09
CA PHE A 174 3.97 17.14 -0.44
C PHE A 174 3.64 18.44 -1.17
N GLU A 175 3.93 19.59 -0.56
CA GLU A 175 3.61 20.90 -1.13
C GLU A 175 4.29 21.09 -2.49
N LYS A 176 5.56 20.66 -2.60
CA LYS A 176 6.28 20.64 -3.88
C LYS A 176 5.56 19.80 -4.95
N ASN A 177 4.91 18.70 -4.58
CA ASN A 177 4.16 17.89 -5.54
C ASN A 177 2.77 18.46 -5.81
N ILE A 178 2.13 19.09 -4.84
CA ILE A 178 0.74 19.58 -4.92
C ILE A 178 0.64 20.96 -5.60
N GLY A 179 1.66 21.80 -5.48
CA GLY A 179 1.60 23.22 -5.86
C GLY A 179 1.04 23.50 -7.26
N ASP A 180 1.37 22.64 -8.23
CA ASP A 180 0.96 22.80 -9.63
C ASP A 180 -0.33 22.04 -9.99
N MET A 181 -0.94 21.33 -9.05
CA MET A 181 -2.08 20.46 -9.32
C MET A 181 -3.40 21.25 -9.35
N LYS A 182 -4.19 21.06 -10.42
CA LYS A 182 -5.56 21.57 -10.50
C LYS A 182 -6.50 20.72 -9.64
N ILE A 183 -6.58 21.05 -8.35
CA ILE A 183 -7.44 20.36 -7.39
C ILE A 183 -8.88 20.84 -7.54
N PHE A 184 -9.83 19.88 -7.54
CA PHE A 184 -11.27 20.13 -7.63
C PHE A 184 -11.68 21.06 -8.79
N ASN A 185 -11.02 20.89 -9.96
CA ASN A 185 -11.21 21.74 -11.13
C ASN A 185 -10.99 23.24 -10.87
N GLY A 186 -10.19 23.60 -9.86
CA GLY A 186 -9.93 24.98 -9.45
C GLY A 186 -10.99 25.56 -8.49
N LYS A 187 -11.97 24.76 -8.06
CA LYS A 187 -13.01 25.20 -7.13
C LYS A 187 -12.61 24.96 -5.67
N ILE A 188 -13.07 25.84 -4.80
CA ILE A 188 -12.89 25.72 -3.35
C ILE A 188 -14.15 25.08 -2.76
N PRO A 189 -14.07 23.99 -1.99
CA PRO A 189 -15.22 23.41 -1.31
C PRO A 189 -15.94 24.44 -0.44
N LYS A 190 -17.27 24.51 -0.58
CA LYS A 190 -18.12 25.51 0.09
C LYS A 190 -17.88 25.57 1.61
N PHE A 191 -17.72 24.41 2.25
CA PHE A 191 -17.47 24.31 3.70
C PHE A 191 -16.18 24.96 4.19
N MET A 192 -15.25 25.33 3.30
CA MET A 192 -14.01 26.03 3.67
C MET A 192 -14.26 27.49 4.02
N ASN A 193 -15.36 28.07 3.53
CA ASN A 193 -15.64 29.50 3.65
C ASN A 193 -16.86 29.79 4.54
N GLU A 194 -17.75 28.82 4.69
CA GLU A 194 -19.00 28.99 5.43
C GLU A 194 -19.45 27.69 6.10
N LYS A 195 -20.32 27.82 7.11
CA LYS A 195 -20.94 26.67 7.76
C LYS A 195 -22.01 26.09 6.83
N ILE A 196 -21.85 24.82 6.46
CA ILE A 196 -22.86 24.10 5.69
C ILE A 196 -23.30 22.84 6.44
N THR A 197 -24.54 22.43 6.21
CA THR A 197 -25.07 21.17 6.72
C THR A 197 -24.50 19.98 5.95
N HIS A 198 -24.51 18.82 6.59
CA HIS A 198 -24.12 17.57 5.95
C HIS A 198 -24.91 17.29 4.66
N ASP A 199 -26.22 17.53 4.68
CA ASP A 199 -27.11 17.20 3.56
C ASP A 199 -26.93 18.18 2.40
N GLU A 200 -26.67 19.45 2.67
CA GLU A 200 -26.23 20.41 1.65
C GLU A 200 -24.92 19.98 0.98
N TRP A 201 -23.94 19.55 1.77
CA TRP A 201 -22.66 19.10 1.21
C TRP A 201 -22.81 17.85 0.35
N LEU A 202 -23.62 16.88 0.76
CA LEU A 202 -23.92 15.70 -0.05
C LEU A 202 -24.63 16.07 -1.36
N ARG A 203 -25.56 17.02 -1.33
CA ARG A 203 -26.20 17.54 -2.56
C ARG A 203 -25.17 18.17 -3.49
N ILE A 204 -24.27 19.02 -2.98
CA ILE A 204 -23.19 19.65 -3.76
C ILE A 204 -22.27 18.60 -4.39
N LYS A 205 -21.85 17.58 -3.62
CA LYS A 205 -21.01 16.48 -4.14
C LYS A 205 -21.73 15.62 -5.18
N LYS A 206 -23.06 15.48 -5.08
CA LYS A 206 -23.85 14.69 -6.04
C LYS A 206 -24.13 15.48 -7.33
N SER A 207 -24.30 16.80 -7.23
CA SER A 207 -24.60 17.66 -8.37
C SER A 207 -23.38 18.04 -9.21
N SER A 208 -22.16 17.78 -8.72
CA SER A 208 -20.93 18.06 -9.46
C SER A 208 -19.82 17.06 -9.16
N PRO A 209 -19.05 16.61 -10.18
CA PRO A 209 -17.87 15.78 -9.97
C PRO A 209 -16.69 16.54 -9.35
N ASP A 210 -16.74 17.87 -9.27
CA ASP A 210 -15.61 18.72 -8.87
C ASP A 210 -15.00 18.31 -7.52
N PHE A 211 -15.80 17.84 -6.57
CA PHE A 211 -15.34 17.51 -5.20
C PHE A 211 -15.16 16.00 -4.96
N SER A 212 -15.01 15.25 -6.06
CA SER A 212 -14.63 13.84 -6.02
C SER A 212 -13.20 13.66 -5.51
N ASP A 213 -12.91 12.47 -5.02
CA ASP A 213 -11.54 12.11 -4.67
C ASP A 213 -10.68 12.09 -5.93
N VAL A 214 -9.61 12.87 -5.92
CA VAL A 214 -8.66 12.94 -7.03
C VAL A 214 -7.36 12.24 -6.65
N ARG A 215 -6.71 11.63 -7.64
CA ARG A 215 -5.42 10.94 -7.49
C ARG A 215 -4.47 11.46 -8.54
N PHE A 216 -3.31 11.91 -8.11
CA PHE A 216 -2.27 12.39 -8.98
C PHE A 216 -1.05 11.46 -8.87
N PRO A 217 -0.51 10.95 -9.99
CA PRO A 217 0.73 10.21 -9.98
C PRO A 217 1.85 11.04 -9.31
N CYS A 218 2.73 10.38 -8.57
CA CYS A 218 3.91 11.01 -7.99
C CYS A 218 5.14 10.10 -8.12
N SER A 219 6.31 10.57 -7.67
CA SER A 219 7.54 9.78 -7.80
C SER A 219 7.46 8.47 -7.01
N ASN A 220 8.02 7.39 -7.57
CA ASN A 220 7.96 6.06 -6.95
C ASN A 220 8.66 5.96 -5.58
N ASN A 221 9.52 6.93 -5.28
CA ASN A 221 10.27 7.05 -4.04
C ASN A 221 9.68 8.07 -3.05
N LEU A 222 8.55 8.71 -3.36
CA LEU A 222 7.97 9.75 -2.50
C LEU A 222 7.66 9.20 -1.11
N ILE A 223 7.00 8.04 -1.05
CA ILE A 223 6.63 7.40 0.22
C ILE A 223 7.87 7.14 1.09
N SER A 224 8.95 6.64 0.50
CA SER A 224 10.20 6.35 1.20
C SER A 224 10.86 7.60 1.75
N LYS A 225 10.96 8.66 0.93
CA LYS A 225 11.47 9.96 1.38
C LYS A 225 10.66 10.52 2.54
N MET A 226 9.33 10.37 2.48
CA MET A 226 8.44 10.85 3.54
C MET A 226 8.60 10.05 4.84
N TYR A 227 8.66 8.72 4.78
CA TYR A 227 8.89 7.90 5.97
C TYR A 227 10.29 8.08 6.54
N HIS A 228 11.30 8.28 5.69
CA HIS A 228 12.63 8.67 6.13
C HIS A 228 12.61 10.02 6.88
N ALA A 229 11.90 11.02 6.37
CA ALA A 229 11.69 12.30 7.05
C ALA A 229 10.91 12.18 8.38
N LYS A 230 10.08 11.13 8.55
CA LYS A 230 9.45 10.77 9.85
C LYS A 230 10.44 10.12 10.82
N GLY A 231 11.67 9.84 10.40
CA GLY A 231 12.67 9.13 11.20
C GLY A 231 12.53 7.61 11.14
N CYS A 232 11.79 7.08 10.16
CA CYS A 232 11.71 5.64 9.92
C CYS A 232 12.78 5.27 8.89
N GLN A 233 13.79 4.49 9.28
CA GLN A 233 14.79 3.95 8.35
C GLN A 233 14.26 2.70 7.63
N TYR A 234 13.25 2.04 8.19
CA TYR A 234 12.59 0.89 7.57
C TYR A 234 11.07 1.03 7.56
N ILE A 235 10.45 0.27 6.67
CA ILE A 235 9.01 0.05 6.64
C ILE A 235 8.73 -1.45 6.49
N GLN A 236 7.96 -1.99 7.43
CA GLN A 236 7.45 -3.36 7.42
C GLN A 236 6.04 -3.34 6.82
N VAL A 237 5.85 -4.04 5.70
CA VAL A 237 4.58 -4.11 4.99
C VAL A 237 4.12 -5.56 4.89
N GLY A 238 3.08 -5.93 5.65
CA GLY A 238 2.56 -7.29 5.82
C GLY A 238 2.94 -8.32 4.74
N SER A 239 2.04 -8.58 3.79
CA SER A 239 2.22 -9.59 2.73
C SER A 239 3.39 -9.37 1.75
N HIS A 240 4.24 -8.37 2.00
CA HIS A 240 5.28 -7.88 1.10
C HIS A 240 6.67 -7.91 1.73
N GLY A 241 6.80 -7.72 3.04
CA GLY A 241 8.04 -7.84 3.82
C GLY A 241 8.62 -6.50 4.30
N LEU A 242 9.90 -6.54 4.69
CA LEU A 242 10.66 -5.42 5.25
C LEU A 242 11.47 -4.70 4.16
N TYR A 243 11.49 -3.37 4.20
CA TYR A 243 12.20 -2.51 3.23
C TYR A 243 12.94 -1.38 3.93
N HIS A 244 14.01 -0.85 3.33
CA HIS A 244 14.63 0.39 3.79
C HIS A 244 14.04 1.62 3.08
N THR A 245 13.98 2.76 3.77
CA THR A 245 13.39 4.03 3.26
C THR A 245 14.42 5.00 2.70
N TYR A 246 15.71 4.77 2.96
CA TYR A 246 16.82 5.51 2.37
C TYR A 246 18.08 4.64 2.29
N GLN A 247 18.66 4.28 3.44
CA GLN A 247 19.81 3.39 3.55
C GLN A 247 19.48 2.20 4.45
N ASP A 248 20.00 1.02 4.13
CA ASP A 248 19.93 -0.19 4.97
C ASP A 248 20.97 -0.12 6.10
N VAL A 249 20.75 0.80 7.04
CA VAL A 249 21.65 1.13 8.17
C VAL A 249 21.92 -0.04 9.14
N CYS A 250 21.14 -1.11 9.05
CA CYS A 250 21.27 -2.32 9.85
C CYS A 250 21.87 -3.47 9.03
N GLY A 251 22.10 -3.30 7.73
CA GLY A 251 22.61 -4.35 6.86
C GLY A 251 21.69 -5.58 6.81
N PHE A 252 20.38 -5.37 6.83
CA PHE A 252 19.39 -6.45 6.76
C PHE A 252 19.39 -7.16 5.39
N GLY A 253 19.93 -6.52 4.36
CA GLY A 253 19.89 -7.00 2.97
C GLY A 253 18.51 -6.86 2.35
N VAL A 254 17.69 -5.93 2.86
CA VAL A 254 16.34 -5.66 2.36
C VAL A 254 16.38 -4.72 1.15
N PRO A 255 15.40 -4.78 0.24
CA PRO A 255 15.32 -3.86 -0.88
C PRO A 255 14.89 -2.44 -0.44
N TYR A 256 15.19 -1.46 -1.29
CA TYR A 256 14.64 -0.11 -1.16
C TYR A 256 13.13 -0.15 -1.35
N PHE A 257 12.38 0.58 -0.51
CA PHE A 257 10.95 0.73 -0.74
C PHE A 257 10.74 1.64 -1.96
N GLU A 258 10.31 1.07 -3.07
CA GLU A 258 9.99 1.83 -4.28
C GLU A 258 8.74 1.23 -4.91
N CYS A 259 7.74 2.07 -5.14
CA CYS A 259 6.50 1.63 -5.78
C CYS A 259 5.83 2.79 -6.49
N GLU A 260 5.17 2.50 -7.60
CA GLU A 260 4.24 3.44 -8.22
C GLU A 260 3.29 3.99 -7.15
N SER A 261 3.16 5.31 -7.09
CA SER A 261 2.49 5.98 -5.98
C SER A 261 1.62 7.12 -6.49
N PHE A 262 0.61 7.46 -5.69
CA PHE A 262 -0.30 8.56 -5.96
C PHE A 262 -0.43 9.47 -4.74
N ILE A 263 -0.58 10.76 -4.99
CA ILE A 263 -1.12 11.70 -4.01
C ILE A 263 -2.64 11.71 -4.18
N ARG A 264 -3.36 11.32 -3.14
CA ARG A 264 -4.82 11.41 -3.09
C ARG A 264 -5.25 12.64 -2.34
N ILE A 265 -6.14 13.41 -2.96
CA ILE A 265 -6.77 14.58 -2.35
C ILE A 265 -8.27 14.33 -2.27
N ARG A 266 -8.85 14.52 -1.08
CA ARG A 266 -10.26 14.25 -0.81
C ARG A 266 -10.88 15.28 0.12
N THR A 267 -12.19 15.42 0.05
CA THR A 267 -13.00 16.10 1.06
C THR A 267 -13.43 15.09 2.13
N LYS A 268 -13.04 15.32 3.39
CA LYS A 268 -13.28 14.39 4.51
C LYS A 268 -14.20 15.06 5.53
N ILE A 269 -15.31 14.39 5.86
CA ILE A 269 -16.23 14.80 6.92
C ILE A 269 -15.76 14.13 8.23
N HIS A 270 -15.65 14.92 9.30
CA HIS A 270 -15.18 14.46 10.62
C HIS A 270 -16.32 14.31 11.62
N ALA A 271 -17.27 15.24 11.63
CA ALA A 271 -18.36 15.26 12.60
C ALA A 271 -19.57 16.06 12.10
N ARG A 272 -20.71 15.88 12.77
CA ARG A 272 -21.94 16.65 12.61
C ARG A 272 -22.40 17.15 13.99
N ASN A 273 -22.85 18.39 14.09
CA ASN A 273 -23.43 18.92 15.33
C ASN A 273 -24.97 18.73 15.38
N LYS A 274 -25.58 19.08 16.52
CA LYS A 274 -27.04 18.92 16.74
C LYS A 274 -27.90 19.71 15.74
N GLN A 275 -27.41 20.87 15.29
CA GLN A 275 -28.07 21.73 14.30
C GLN A 275 -27.85 21.24 12.85
N GLY A 276 -27.10 20.15 12.67
CA GLY A 276 -26.89 19.51 11.38
C GLY A 276 -25.69 20.02 10.58
N TYR A 277 -24.99 21.05 11.06
CA TYR A 277 -23.75 21.54 10.46
C TYR A 277 -22.64 20.50 10.57
N MET A 278 -21.79 20.44 9.54
CA MET A 278 -20.68 19.49 9.50
C MET A 278 -19.33 20.17 9.77
N ALA A 279 -18.41 19.41 10.36
CA ALA A 279 -16.99 19.71 10.37
C ALA A 279 -16.31 18.87 9.30
N ALA A 280 -15.68 19.51 8.32
CA ALA A 280 -15.00 18.85 7.22
C ALA A 280 -13.66 19.51 6.93
N SER A 281 -12.79 18.79 6.21
CA SER A 281 -11.54 19.35 5.71
C SER A 281 -11.20 18.78 4.33
N VAL A 282 -10.30 19.46 3.64
CA VAL A 282 -9.59 18.88 2.50
C VAL A 282 -8.35 18.18 3.03
N THR A 283 -8.13 16.93 2.64
CA THR A 283 -6.96 16.16 3.10
C THR A 283 -6.17 15.63 1.91
N SER A 284 -4.85 15.62 2.05
CA SER A 284 -3.91 14.92 1.16
C SER A 284 -3.32 13.70 1.87
N SER A 285 -3.00 12.65 1.12
CA SER A 285 -2.34 11.43 1.60
C SER A 285 -1.56 10.78 0.46
N VAL A 286 -0.49 10.04 0.77
CA VAL A 286 0.20 9.20 -0.21
C VAL A 286 -0.42 7.81 -0.25
N MET A 287 -0.56 7.25 -1.44
CA MET A 287 -1.14 5.93 -1.70
C MET A 287 -0.19 5.12 -2.57
N PRO A 288 0.32 3.98 -2.08
CA PRO A 288 1.13 3.08 -2.90
C PRO A 288 0.26 2.21 -3.82
N CYS A 289 0.81 1.86 -4.99
CA CYS A 289 0.31 0.82 -5.88
C CYS A 289 0.97 -0.52 -5.51
N MET A 290 0.39 -1.21 -4.53
CA MET A 290 0.97 -2.44 -3.96
C MET A 290 1.02 -3.64 -4.92
N LEU A 291 0.42 -3.54 -6.12
CA LEU A 291 0.45 -4.60 -7.14
C LEU A 291 1.81 -4.68 -7.87
N LYS A 292 2.57 -3.59 -7.89
CA LYS A 292 3.82 -3.49 -8.67
C LYS A 292 5.09 -3.47 -7.83
N ILE A 293 4.98 -3.62 -6.51
CA ILE A 293 6.15 -3.63 -5.62
C ILE A 293 6.80 -5.01 -5.61
N GLN A 294 8.13 -5.04 -5.72
CA GLN A 294 8.91 -6.25 -5.51
C GLN A 294 8.76 -6.71 -4.04
N LYS A 295 8.42 -7.98 -3.82
CA LYS A 295 8.39 -8.54 -2.47
C LYS A 295 9.80 -8.63 -1.88
N SER A 296 9.94 -8.22 -0.63
CA SER A 296 11.17 -8.43 0.12
C SER A 296 11.29 -9.91 0.52
N PRO A 297 12.50 -10.50 0.45
CA PRO A 297 12.73 -11.84 0.96
C PRO A 297 12.73 -11.90 2.49
N PHE A 298 12.81 -10.75 3.17
CA PHE A 298 12.84 -10.66 4.62
C PHE A 298 11.59 -9.97 5.16
N SER A 299 11.18 -10.35 6.36
CA SER A 299 9.99 -9.84 7.03
C SER A 299 10.14 -9.96 8.54
N LEU A 300 9.54 -9.02 9.26
CA LEU A 300 9.34 -9.12 10.71
C LEU A 300 8.00 -9.77 11.08
N ASP A 301 7.24 -10.29 10.10
CA ASP A 301 5.98 -11.01 10.35
C ASP A 301 6.21 -12.46 10.84
N SER A 302 7.38 -13.04 10.57
CA SER A 302 7.68 -14.45 10.87
C SER A 302 9.17 -14.67 11.14
N PHE A 303 9.47 -15.65 12.00
CA PHE A 303 10.85 -16.05 12.32
C PHE A 303 11.57 -16.73 11.15
N ASP A 304 10.84 -17.30 10.18
CA ASP A 304 11.43 -17.97 9.02
C ASP A 304 11.95 -16.98 7.96
N GLN A 305 11.56 -15.71 8.06
CA GLN A 305 11.89 -14.66 7.10
C GLN A 305 12.75 -13.55 7.71
N LEU A 306 13.38 -13.80 8.85
CA LEU A 306 14.19 -12.78 9.50
C LEU A 306 15.39 -12.37 8.63
N PRO A 307 15.84 -11.10 8.70
CA PRO A 307 17.08 -10.67 8.08
C PRO A 307 18.29 -11.53 8.46
N LYS A 308 19.24 -11.67 7.53
CA LYS A 308 20.36 -12.63 7.67
C LYS A 308 21.25 -12.39 8.88
N ASN A 309 21.37 -11.15 9.35
CA ASN A 309 22.21 -10.75 10.46
C ASN A 309 21.46 -10.68 11.80
N VAL A 310 20.21 -11.13 11.85
CA VAL A 310 19.47 -11.32 13.10
C VAL A 310 19.19 -12.81 13.36
N GLN A 311 18.93 -13.15 14.61
CA GLN A 311 18.56 -14.49 15.06
C GLN A 311 17.63 -14.41 16.26
N LEU A 312 16.98 -15.52 16.58
CA LEU A 312 16.24 -15.66 17.85
C LEU A 312 17.18 -15.45 19.05
N LEU A 313 16.63 -14.88 20.11
CA LEU A 313 17.32 -14.67 21.38
C LEU A 313 17.81 -15.97 22.01
#